data_AF-A0A5K0X7B7-F1
#
_entry.id   AF-A0A5K0X7B7-F1
#
_cell.length_a   1.000
_cell.length_b   1.000
_cell.length_c   1.000
_cell.angle_alpha   90.00
_cell.angle_beta   90.00
_cell.angle_gamma   90.00
#
_symmetry.space_group_name_H-M   'P 1'
#
loop_
_entity.id
_entity.type
_entity.pdbx_description
1 polymer ?
#
loop_
_entity_poly.entity_id
_entity_poly.type
_entity_poly.pdbx_seq_one_letter_code
_entity_poly.pdbx_strand_id
1 'polypeptide(L)' 'VRYLSSIRNRNLVNLLGYCQEDNLQMLVVEYLPNGSLCNHLY' A
#
# COMPACT_ATOMS: atom_id res chain seq x y z
N VAL A 1 3.64 -9.69 6.30
CA VAL A 1 4.25 -8.46 5.74
C VAL A 1 5.58 -8.67 5.01
N ARG A 2 6.48 -9.55 5.49
CA ARG A 2 7.82 -9.79 4.91
C ARG A 2 7.87 -10.08 3.39
N TYR A 3 6.83 -10.71 2.84
CA TYR A 3 6.70 -10.97 1.40
C TYR A 3 6.22 -9.75 0.59
N LEU A 4 5.41 -8.88 1.18
CA LEU A 4 4.91 -7.67 0.51
C LEU A 4 6.00 -6.60 0.42
N SER A 5 6.89 -6.53 1.42
CA SER A 5 8.01 -5.59 1.43
C SER A 5 9.05 -5.82 0.31
N SER A 6 9.12 -7.03 -0.25
CA SER A 6 10.06 -7.34 -1.35
C SER A 6 9.50 -7.06 -2.74
N ILE A 7 8.21 -6.75 -2.86
CA ILE A 7 7.57 -6.51 -4.16
C ILE A 7 7.77 -5.03 -4.51
N ARG A 8 8.59 -4.77 -5.53
CA ARG A 8 8.73 -3.45 -6.15
C ARG A 8 8.42 -3.58 -7.63
N ASN A 9 7.32 -2.97 -8.08
CA ASN A 9 6.89 -2.98 -9.47
C ASN A 9 6.24 -1.64 -9.80
N ARG A 10 6.49 -1.10 -11.00
CA ARG A 10 5.96 0.20 -11.44
C ARG A 10 4.42 0.32 -11.47
N ASN A 11 3.71 -0.79 -11.49
CA ASN A 11 2.24 -0.84 -11.56
C ASN A 11 1.59 -1.26 -10.23
N LEU A 12 2.40 -1.49 -9.19
CA LEU A 12 1.91 -1.83 -7.85
C LEU A 12 2.35 -0.75 -6.87
N VAL A 13 1.48 -0.43 -5.92
CA VAL A 13 1.81 0.52 -4.86
C VAL A 13 2.95 -0.02 -4.01
N ASN A 14 3.95 0.83 -3.75
CA ASN A 14 5.08 0.46 -2.91
C ASN A 14 4.69 0.46 -1.43
N LEU A 15 4.98 -0.64 -0.74
CA LEU A 15 4.91 -0.71 0.71
C LEU A 15 6.16 -0.07 1.32
N LEU A 16 5.98 1.03 2.05
CA LEU A 16 7.05 1.76 2.74
C LEU A 16 7.33 1.18 4.12
N GLY A 17 6.31 0.66 4.79
CA GLY A 17 6.43 0.07 6.12
C GLY A 17 5.11 -0.51 6.62
N TYR A 18 5.14 -1.03 7.84
CA TYR A 18 3.96 -1.53 8.52
C TYR A 18 4.11 -1.35 10.02
N CYS A 19 2.98 -1.24 10.71
CA CYS A 19 2.89 -1.36 12.15
C CYS A 19 1.94 -2.51 12.47
N GLN A 20 2.34 -3.35 13.42
CA GLN A 20 1.49 -4.38 13.98
C GLN A 20 1.65 -4.33 15.49
N GLU A 21 0.62 -3.85 16.16
CA GLU A 21 0.57 -3.71 17.62
C GLU A 21 -0.76 -4.30 18.08
N ASP A 22 -0.70 -5.31 18.94
CA ASP A 22 -1.84 -6.13 19.35
C ASP A 22 -2.69 -6.62 18.15
N ASN A 23 -3.97 -6.20 18.11
CA ASN A 23 -4.93 -6.51 17.07
C ASN A 23 -5.06 -5.40 16.00
N LEU A 24 -4.19 -4.38 16.05
CA LEU A 24 -4.15 -3.30 15.07
C LEU A 24 -3.08 -3.58 14.03
N GLN A 25 -3.46 -3.45 12.77
CA GLN A 25 -2.58 -3.58 11.63
C GLN A 25 -2.69 -2.32 10.76
N MET A 26 -1.54 -1.67 10.54
CA MET A 26 -1.43 -0.53 9.64
C MET A 26 -0.36 -0.79 8.59
N LEU A 27 -0.67 -0.36 7.36
CA LEU A 27 0.27 -0.38 6.24
C LEU A 27 0.60 1.06 5.87
N VAL A 28 1.88 1.35 5.77
CA VAL A 28 2.39 2.63 5.27
C VAL A 28 2.78 2.42 3.82
N VAL A 29 2.06 3.04 2.90
CA VAL A 29 2.28 2.94 1.45
C VAL A 29 2.60 4.32 0.88
N GLU A 30 3.13 4.37 -0.33
CA GLU A 30 3.29 5.64 -1.03
C GLU A 30 1.94 6.32 -1.28
N TYR A 31 1.96 7.66 -1.30
CA TYR A 31 0.76 8.44 -1.56
C TYR A 31 0.38 8.35 -3.05
N LEU A 32 -0.88 7.99 -3.31
CA LEU A 32 -1.44 7.93 -4.66
C LEU A 32 -2.32 9.18 -4.88
N PRO A 33 -1.79 10.24 -5.53
CA PRO A 33 -2.49 11.53 -5.63
C PRO A 33 -3.81 11.44 -6.40
N ASN A 34 -3.90 10.51 -7.34
CA ASN A 34 -5.11 10.32 -8.15
C ASN A 34 -6.13 9.39 -7.47
N GLY A 35 -5.84 8.86 -6.29
CA GLY A 35 -6.75 7.96 -5.59
C GLY A 35 -7.03 6.66 -6.34
N SER A 36 -8.21 6.07 -6.08
CA SER A 36 -8.61 4.80 -6.68
C SER A 36 -9.01 4.97 -8.14
N LEU A 37 -8.66 3.99 -8.98
CA LEU A 37 -9.14 3.91 -10.37
C LEU A 37 -10.67 3.92 -10.45
N CYS A 38 -11.37 3.38 -9.43
CA CYS A 38 -12.83 3.43 -9.37
C CYS A 38 -13.38 4.86 -9.39
N ASN A 39 -12.63 5.86 -8.91
CA ASN A 39 -13.08 7.25 -8.93
C ASN A 39 -13.05 7.88 -10.33
N HIS A 40 -12.41 7.21 -11.30
CA HIS A 40 -12.19 7.74 -12.65
C HIS A 40 -12.89 6.95 -13.75
N LEU A 41 -13.44 5.77 -13.42
CA LEU A 41 -14.05 4.85 -14.38
C LEU A 41 -15.55 4.59 -14.14
N TYR A 42 -16.16 5.24 -13.13
CA TYR A 42 -17.59 5.17 -12.82
C TYR A 42 -18.20 6.56 -12.74
#